data_AF-A0A2D5PDQ3-F1
#
_entry.id   AF-A0A2D5PDQ3-F1
#
_cell.length_a   1.000
_cell.length_b   1.000
_cell.length_c   1.000
_cell.angle_alpha   90.00
_cell.angle_beta   90.00
_cell.angle_gamma   90.00
#
_symmetry.space_group_name_H-M   'P 1'
#
loop_
_entity.id
_entity.type
_entity.pdbx_description
1 polymer ?
#
loop_
_entity_poly.entity_id
_entity_poly.type
_entity_poly.pdbx_seq_one_letter_code
_entity_poly.pdbx_strand_id
1 'polypeptide(L)'
;MKLMIFLIILNSLVLPDAWGINLMSAALCDDNFNNKSIEELKAGRIIAQSYKKAGIEMYSCFGWTNLGEGSIWYNVTDNLDINSIDIVQSKVLNQWELSSLTDCSITGNNDSCNDGWWSGRWSKDEIIEPEIIGRYPSTLSWRRLRAEIYGVDFMGCMQHTPLRYGDVDNNGDPELIVFLPNLYSVDMAIFSPSKKKTIFASKLDFNDVISFSDIKGTDRDYFEPTYQYYSRYVYDRNELSPGEKGYRSFAKIYTGDFDENGTPDILVWRKLYVSRLITDPVKGFELKGQMYGHYSLIDSEYKLQDTSAETVQNWLSTKNLTWQKGFPSLSECEGEEGQLIPEMHDPLLNDPDVLK
;
A
#
# COMPACT_ATOMS: atom_id res chain seq x y z
N MET A 1 10.83 66.97 -13.67
CA MET A 1 11.64 65.74 -13.62
C MET A 1 10.85 64.72 -12.81
N LYS A 2 10.02 63.89 -13.46
CA LYS A 2 9.15 62.90 -12.80
C LYS A 2 9.89 61.55 -12.80
N LEU A 3 10.17 61.04 -11.60
CA LEU A 3 10.77 59.73 -11.38
C LEU A 3 9.63 58.73 -11.16
N MET A 4 9.52 57.74 -12.05
CA MET A 4 8.53 56.68 -11.98
C MET A 4 9.26 55.42 -11.47
N ILE A 5 8.99 55.04 -10.22
CA ILE A 5 9.54 53.84 -9.59
C ILE A 5 8.61 52.69 -9.94
N PHE A 6 9.08 51.78 -10.78
CA PHE A 6 8.42 50.50 -11.08
C PHE A 6 8.78 49.52 -9.97
N LEU A 7 7.83 49.24 -9.08
CA LEU A 7 7.95 48.21 -8.05
C LEU A 7 7.57 46.86 -8.69
N ILE A 8 8.56 46.07 -9.10
CA ILE A 8 8.34 44.70 -9.56
C ILE A 8 8.16 43.84 -8.30
N ILE A 9 6.91 43.55 -7.96
CA ILE A 9 6.56 42.53 -6.96
C ILE A 9 6.74 41.17 -7.63
N LEU A 10 7.94 40.60 -7.52
CA LEU A 10 8.17 39.17 -7.76
C LEU A 10 7.54 38.42 -6.58
N ASN A 11 6.24 38.16 -6.67
CA ASN A 11 5.62 37.07 -5.94
C ASN A 11 6.13 35.77 -6.56
N SER A 12 7.29 35.29 -6.09
CA SER A 12 7.61 33.88 -6.17
C SER A 12 6.62 33.15 -5.26
N LEU A 13 5.43 32.88 -5.79
CA LEU A 13 4.58 31.81 -5.30
C LEU A 13 5.40 30.52 -5.46
N VAL A 14 6.07 30.13 -4.37
CA VAL A 14 6.50 28.75 -4.19
C VAL A 14 5.20 27.97 -4.08
N LEU A 15 4.70 27.46 -5.21
CA LEU A 15 3.67 26.43 -5.18
C LEU A 15 4.28 25.24 -4.45
N PRO A 16 3.54 24.57 -3.55
CA PRO A 16 4.04 23.38 -2.89
C PRO A 16 4.24 22.30 -3.96
N ASP A 17 5.49 22.06 -4.33
CA ASP A 17 5.95 20.93 -5.15
C ASP A 17 5.81 19.60 -4.37
N ALA A 18 4.65 19.33 -3.78
CA ALA A 18 4.39 18.09 -3.07
C ALA A 18 3.70 17.10 -4.00
N TRP A 19 4.40 16.69 -5.07
CA TRP A 19 3.99 15.60 -5.96
C TRP A 19 4.25 14.23 -5.30
N GLY A 20 3.73 14.04 -4.09
CA GLY A 20 4.00 12.89 -3.25
C GLY A 20 3.13 12.86 -2.00
N ILE A 21 2.99 11.67 -1.44
CA ILE A 21 2.16 11.45 -0.25
C ILE A 21 3.04 11.67 0.99
N ASN A 22 2.66 12.65 1.83
CA ASN A 22 3.26 12.83 3.14
C ASN A 22 2.38 12.16 4.19
N LEU A 23 2.92 11.14 4.84
CA LEU A 23 2.19 10.31 5.79
C LEU A 23 2.83 10.39 7.17
N MET A 24 1.98 10.52 8.18
CA MET A 24 2.34 10.38 9.59
C MET A 24 1.95 8.99 10.09
N SER A 25 2.85 8.38 10.87
CA SER A 25 2.57 7.11 11.53
C SER A 25 1.52 7.26 12.62
N ALA A 26 0.60 6.31 12.70
CA ALA A 26 -0.29 6.18 13.85
C ALA A 26 0.41 5.49 15.03
N ALA A 27 -0.16 5.61 16.23
CA ALA A 27 0.30 4.85 17.38
C ALA A 27 0.07 3.36 17.14
N LEU A 28 1.12 2.55 17.24
CA LEU A 28 1.05 1.11 16.99
C LEU A 28 0.28 0.37 18.07
N CYS A 29 -0.49 -0.63 17.64
CA CYS A 29 -1.11 -1.59 18.55
C CYS A 29 -0.13 -2.72 18.90
N ASP A 30 0.85 -2.37 19.73
CA ASP A 30 1.90 -3.27 20.22
C ASP A 30 2.12 -3.12 21.74
N ASP A 31 2.95 -4.00 22.30
CA ASP A 31 3.33 -3.97 23.71
C ASP A 31 4.44 -2.93 24.02
N ASN A 32 4.92 -2.18 23.02
CA ASN A 32 5.94 -1.17 23.21
C ASN A 32 5.33 0.19 23.58
N PHE A 33 5.07 0.36 24.88
CA PHE A 33 4.50 1.60 25.41
C PHE A 33 5.47 2.79 25.42
N ASN A 34 6.79 2.55 25.30
CA ASN A 34 7.79 3.61 25.39
C ASN A 34 7.81 4.52 24.15
N ASN A 35 7.34 4.01 23.01
CA ASN A 35 7.28 4.74 21.75
C ASN A 35 5.98 5.55 21.57
N LYS A 36 5.16 5.65 22.63
CA LYS A 36 3.87 6.33 22.59
C LYS A 36 3.86 7.56 23.49
N SER A 37 3.25 8.63 23.01
CA SER A 37 2.98 9.82 23.81
C SER A 37 1.99 9.53 24.95
N ILE A 38 1.97 10.40 25.96
CA ILE A 38 1.01 10.30 27.07
C ILE A 38 -0.44 10.35 26.55
N GLU A 39 -0.69 11.12 25.50
CA GLU A 39 -2.00 11.25 24.89
C GLU A 39 -2.42 9.94 24.20
N GLU A 40 -1.54 9.35 23.40
CA GLU A 40 -1.79 8.07 22.72
C GLU A 40 -2.02 6.93 23.72
N LEU A 41 -1.24 6.88 24.81
CA LEU A 41 -1.42 5.90 25.88
C LEU A 41 -2.78 6.06 26.58
N LYS A 42 -3.20 7.31 26.82
CA LYS A 42 -4.51 7.61 27.41
C LYS A 42 -5.64 7.22 26.45
N ALA A 43 -5.52 7.58 25.17
CA ALA A 43 -6.49 7.24 24.14
C ALA A 43 -6.65 5.72 24.01
N GLY A 44 -5.55 4.96 23.91
CA GLY A 44 -5.58 3.50 23.81
C GLY A 44 -6.35 2.83 24.97
N ARG A 45 -6.16 3.31 26.21
CA ARG A 45 -6.94 2.83 27.37
C ARG A 45 -8.43 3.12 27.23
N ILE A 46 -8.79 4.30 26.77
CA ILE A 46 -10.20 4.70 26.60
C ILE A 46 -10.85 3.95 25.44
N ILE A 47 -10.14 3.71 24.34
CA ILE A 47 -10.60 2.90 23.20
C ILE A 47 -10.94 1.49 23.69
N ALA A 48 -10.01 0.82 24.40
CA ALA A 48 -10.26 -0.52 24.94
C ALA A 48 -11.48 -0.57 25.89
N GLN A 49 -11.65 0.44 26.74
CA GLN A 49 -12.82 0.55 27.61
C GLN A 49 -14.13 0.79 26.82
N SER A 50 -14.06 1.60 25.77
CA SER A 50 -15.21 1.94 24.93
C SER A 50 -15.71 0.70 24.17
N TYR A 51 -14.80 -0.11 23.63
CA TYR A 51 -15.13 -1.40 23.02
C TYR A 51 -15.80 -2.36 24.00
N LYS A 52 -15.21 -2.53 25.19
CA LYS A 52 -15.80 -3.37 26.24
C LYS A 52 -17.23 -2.93 26.61
N LYS A 53 -17.50 -1.62 26.68
CA LYS A 53 -18.84 -1.07 26.94
C LYS A 53 -19.80 -1.30 25.78
N ALA A 54 -19.31 -1.23 24.54
CA ALA A 54 -20.10 -1.44 23.33
C ALA A 54 -20.34 -2.93 23.02
N GLY A 55 -19.71 -3.86 23.76
CA GLY A 55 -19.77 -5.29 23.47
C GLY A 55 -18.97 -5.67 22.22
N ILE A 56 -17.99 -4.85 21.83
CA ILE A 56 -17.08 -5.12 20.72
C ILE A 56 -15.88 -5.90 21.27
N GLU A 57 -15.65 -7.08 20.72
CA GLU A 57 -14.47 -7.89 21.04
C GLU A 57 -13.25 -7.30 20.33
N MET A 58 -12.26 -6.89 21.10
CA MET A 58 -10.98 -6.42 20.58
C MET A 58 -9.99 -7.58 20.65
N TYR A 59 -9.83 -8.30 19.54
CA TYR A 59 -8.85 -9.38 19.43
C TYR A 59 -7.45 -8.80 19.26
N SER A 60 -7.24 -8.04 18.20
CA SER A 60 -6.05 -7.22 18.00
C SER A 60 -6.35 -6.00 17.14
N CYS A 61 -5.42 -5.04 17.11
CA CYS A 61 -5.53 -3.85 16.27
C CYS A 61 -4.23 -3.58 15.51
N PHE A 62 -4.30 -2.66 14.55
CA PHE A 62 -3.16 -2.15 13.78
C PHE A 62 -2.57 -0.92 14.44
N GLY A 63 -3.43 -0.02 14.89
CA GLY A 63 -3.03 1.21 15.56
C GLY A 63 -4.18 2.15 15.80
N TRP A 64 -3.87 3.32 16.36
CA TRP A 64 -4.84 4.39 16.56
C TRP A 64 -4.25 5.78 16.35
N THR A 65 -5.06 6.71 15.84
CA THR A 65 -4.66 8.10 15.58
C THR A 65 -5.88 9.03 15.69
N ASN A 66 -5.68 10.26 16.14
CA ASN A 66 -6.68 11.33 16.03
C ASN A 66 -6.45 12.21 14.78
N LEU A 67 -5.65 11.73 13.83
CA LEU A 67 -5.27 12.47 12.63
C LEU A 67 -4.51 13.78 12.92
N GLY A 68 -3.87 13.86 14.09
CA GLY A 68 -3.07 15.00 14.53
C GLY A 68 -3.76 15.88 15.57
N GLU A 69 -5.08 15.85 15.69
CA GLU A 69 -5.79 16.69 16.66
C GLU A 69 -7.19 16.22 17.07
N GLY A 70 -7.72 16.82 18.14
CA GLY A 70 -9.10 16.60 18.57
C GLY A 70 -9.33 15.33 19.42
N SER A 71 -10.60 15.10 19.77
CA SER A 71 -11.02 14.02 20.67
C SER A 71 -11.51 12.77 19.96
N ILE A 72 -11.61 12.79 18.64
CA ILE A 72 -12.05 11.65 17.85
C ILE A 72 -10.84 10.86 17.39
N TRP A 73 -10.71 9.65 17.93
CA TRP A 73 -9.65 8.73 17.57
C TRP A 73 -10.19 7.64 16.66
N TYR A 74 -9.40 7.31 15.65
CA TYR A 74 -9.65 6.24 14.72
C TYR A 74 -8.79 5.04 15.10
N ASN A 75 -9.38 3.85 15.09
CA ASN A 75 -8.68 2.60 15.34
C ASN A 75 -9.01 1.61 14.23
N VAL A 76 -7.99 0.92 13.73
CA VAL A 76 -8.16 -0.15 12.74
C VAL A 76 -7.93 -1.50 13.41
N THR A 77 -8.89 -2.40 13.30
CA THR A 77 -8.84 -3.75 13.90
C THR A 77 -8.27 -4.78 12.91
N ASP A 78 -7.92 -5.95 13.43
CA ASP A 78 -7.53 -7.11 12.62
C ASP A 78 -8.64 -7.69 11.74
N ASN A 79 -9.90 -7.49 12.12
CA ASN A 79 -11.08 -7.76 11.30
C ASN A 79 -11.29 -6.74 10.18
N LEU A 80 -10.34 -5.81 10.01
CA LEU A 80 -10.39 -4.74 9.02
C LEU A 80 -11.57 -3.79 9.24
N ASP A 81 -11.94 -3.55 10.50
CA ASP A 81 -12.87 -2.48 10.86
C ASP A 81 -12.11 -1.19 11.17
N ILE A 82 -12.55 -0.08 10.59
CA ILE A 82 -12.23 1.26 11.08
C ILE A 82 -13.31 1.67 12.06
N ASN A 83 -12.90 2.00 13.27
CA ASN A 83 -13.77 2.51 14.30
C ASN A 83 -13.41 3.96 14.60
N SER A 84 -14.41 4.81 14.84
CA SER A 84 -14.20 6.15 15.41
C SER A 84 -14.70 6.18 16.84
N ILE A 85 -13.89 6.73 17.74
CA ILE A 85 -14.12 6.73 19.19
C ILE A 85 -13.93 8.15 19.71
N ASP A 86 -14.94 8.68 20.41
CA ASP A 86 -14.77 9.90 21.18
C ASP A 86 -14.17 9.55 22.55
N ILE A 87 -12.92 9.95 22.78
CA ILE A 87 -12.22 9.65 24.03
C ILE A 87 -12.70 10.51 25.21
N VAL A 88 -13.34 11.65 24.97
CA VAL A 88 -13.94 12.47 26.04
C VAL A 88 -15.21 11.80 26.53
N GLN A 89 -16.03 11.30 25.62
CA GLN A 89 -17.29 10.60 25.96
C GLN A 89 -17.07 9.12 26.29
N SER A 90 -15.90 8.56 25.98
CA SER A 90 -15.62 7.11 26.08
C SER A 90 -16.66 6.27 25.34
N LYS A 91 -16.94 6.65 24.09
CA LYS A 91 -18.01 6.11 23.26
C LYS A 91 -17.53 5.81 21.84
N VAL A 92 -17.86 4.62 21.35
CA VAL A 92 -17.72 4.27 19.92
C VAL A 92 -18.81 5.02 19.14
N LEU A 93 -18.40 5.80 18.15
CA LEU A 93 -19.29 6.63 17.34
C LEU A 93 -19.74 5.92 16.08
N ASN A 94 -18.79 5.35 15.33
CA ASN A 94 -19.04 4.68 14.06
C ASN A 94 -18.07 3.52 13.88
N GLN A 95 -18.48 2.55 13.05
CA GLN A 95 -17.68 1.41 12.61
C GLN A 95 -17.88 1.26 11.09
N TRP A 96 -16.80 1.03 10.35
CA TRP A 96 -16.78 0.84 8.90
C TRP A 96 -15.92 -0.36 8.55
N GLU A 97 -16.44 -1.27 7.74
CA GLU A 97 -15.69 -2.43 7.27
C GLU A 97 -14.82 -2.05 6.06
N LEU A 98 -13.51 -2.24 6.15
CA LEU A 98 -12.57 -2.16 5.02
C LEU A 98 -12.59 -3.43 4.15
N SER A 99 -13.08 -4.55 4.69
CA SER A 99 -13.24 -5.81 3.96
C SER A 99 -14.66 -6.32 4.10
N SER A 100 -15.27 -6.85 3.04
CA SER A 100 -16.50 -7.65 3.18
C SER A 100 -16.12 -9.09 3.44
N LEU A 101 -15.76 -9.42 4.68
CA LEU A 101 -15.55 -10.81 5.09
C LEU A 101 -16.86 -11.61 5.17
N THR A 102 -17.74 -11.52 4.16
CA THR A 102 -18.54 -12.67 3.79
C THR A 102 -17.70 -13.52 2.85
N ASP A 103 -16.99 -14.48 3.44
CA ASP A 103 -16.35 -15.58 2.74
C ASP A 103 -17.43 -16.32 1.93
N CYS A 104 -17.61 -15.92 0.66
CA CYS A 104 -18.63 -16.47 -0.24
C CYS A 104 -18.45 -17.99 -0.47
N SER A 105 -17.33 -18.56 -0.03
CA SER A 105 -17.07 -20.01 -0.09
C SER A 105 -17.77 -20.80 1.02
N ILE A 106 -18.16 -20.17 2.14
CA ILE A 106 -18.67 -20.87 3.33
C ILE A 106 -20.20 -20.94 3.34
N THR A 107 -20.91 -19.94 2.81
CA THR A 107 -22.38 -19.85 2.98
C THR A 107 -23.20 -20.45 1.85
N GLY A 108 -22.59 -20.83 0.72
CA GLY A 108 -23.29 -21.45 -0.42
C GLY A 108 -24.40 -20.59 -1.03
N ASN A 109 -24.49 -19.32 -0.64
CA ASN A 109 -25.56 -18.40 -1.02
C ASN A 109 -24.93 -17.23 -1.78
N ASN A 110 -24.91 -17.32 -3.11
CA ASN A 110 -24.33 -16.30 -3.98
C ASN A 110 -25.08 -14.96 -3.94
N ASP A 111 -26.31 -14.94 -3.42
CA ASP A 111 -27.19 -13.76 -3.48
C ASP A 111 -26.89 -12.70 -2.40
N SER A 112 -26.10 -13.04 -1.37
CA SER A 112 -25.63 -12.06 -0.37
C SER A 112 -24.26 -11.47 -0.69
N CYS A 113 -23.63 -11.89 -1.79
CA CYS A 113 -22.34 -11.36 -2.26
C CYS A 113 -22.52 -10.12 -3.15
N ASN A 114 -23.64 -9.41 -3.03
CA ASN A 114 -23.85 -8.14 -3.72
C ASN A 114 -22.96 -7.06 -3.09
N ASP A 115 -21.88 -6.74 -3.81
CA ASP A 115 -21.19 -5.45 -3.84
C ASP A 115 -20.64 -4.94 -2.50
N GLY A 116 -19.78 -5.74 -1.85
CA GLY A 116 -18.71 -5.10 -1.09
C GLY A 116 -17.86 -4.29 -2.08
N TRP A 117 -17.60 -3.00 -1.82
CA TRP A 117 -16.83 -2.10 -2.71
C TRP A 117 -15.43 -2.61 -3.14
N TRP A 118 -14.98 -3.71 -2.54
CA TRP A 118 -13.69 -4.37 -2.72
C TRP A 118 -13.83 -5.79 -3.35
N SER A 119 -15.03 -6.38 -3.45
CA SER A 119 -15.23 -7.67 -4.13
C SER A 119 -15.11 -7.47 -5.64
N GLY A 120 -13.88 -7.59 -6.15
CA GLY A 120 -13.58 -7.42 -7.57
C GLY A 120 -12.76 -6.18 -7.93
N ARG A 121 -12.08 -5.50 -6.99
CA ARG A 121 -11.27 -4.33 -7.37
C ARG A 121 -9.94 -4.64 -8.07
N TRP A 122 -9.44 -5.88 -8.01
CA TRP A 122 -8.39 -6.34 -8.94
C TRP A 122 -8.91 -6.60 -10.38
N SER A 123 -10.07 -6.05 -10.74
CA SER A 123 -10.66 -6.14 -12.08
C SER A 123 -10.37 -4.87 -12.91
N LYS A 124 -11.35 -4.38 -13.68
CA LYS A 124 -11.21 -3.27 -14.63
C LYS A 124 -10.78 -1.93 -14.00
N ASP A 125 -10.91 -1.79 -12.68
CA ASP A 125 -10.67 -0.53 -11.97
C ASP A 125 -9.26 -0.46 -11.36
N GLU A 126 -8.40 -1.46 -11.60
CA GLU A 126 -6.99 -1.42 -11.25
C GLU A 126 -6.07 -1.89 -12.37
N ILE A 127 -4.91 -1.23 -12.48
CA ILE A 127 -3.83 -1.72 -13.34
C ILE A 127 -2.98 -2.76 -12.60
N ILE A 128 -3.14 -4.02 -13.00
CA ILE A 128 -2.32 -5.14 -12.52
C ILE A 128 -1.80 -5.91 -13.73
N GLU A 129 -0.59 -6.44 -13.63
CA GLU A 129 0.00 -7.21 -14.70
C GLU A 129 -0.77 -8.54 -14.89
N PRO A 130 -1.20 -8.86 -16.11
CA PRO A 130 -1.94 -10.09 -16.40
C PRO A 130 -1.26 -11.36 -15.89
N GLU A 131 0.07 -11.38 -15.90
CA GLU A 131 0.90 -12.50 -15.44
C GLU A 131 0.71 -12.84 -13.95
N ILE A 132 0.27 -11.88 -13.14
CA ILE A 132 0.10 -12.06 -11.70
C ILE A 132 -1.36 -12.08 -11.25
N ILE A 133 -2.31 -11.53 -12.04
CA ILE A 133 -3.76 -11.49 -11.69
C ILE A 133 -4.30 -12.88 -11.31
N GLY A 134 -3.94 -13.93 -12.06
CA GLY A 134 -4.44 -15.29 -11.82
C GLY A 134 -3.83 -16.02 -10.61
N ARG A 135 -2.83 -15.44 -9.96
CA ARG A 135 -2.09 -16.08 -8.85
C ARG A 135 -2.63 -15.67 -7.47
N TYR A 136 -3.52 -14.69 -7.35
CA TYR A 136 -3.94 -14.13 -6.05
C TYR A 136 -5.43 -14.26 -5.74
N PRO A 137 -5.78 -14.30 -4.44
CA PRO A 137 -7.16 -14.12 -4.00
C PRO A 137 -7.68 -12.75 -4.43
N SER A 138 -8.92 -12.69 -4.91
CA SER A 138 -9.55 -11.50 -5.48
C SER A 138 -9.94 -10.43 -4.44
N THR A 139 -9.42 -10.54 -3.23
CA THR A 139 -10.01 -10.03 -1.99
C THR A 139 -8.90 -9.42 -1.11
N LEU A 140 -9.05 -8.15 -0.70
CA LEU A 140 -8.31 -7.57 0.43
C LEU A 140 -8.45 -8.49 1.65
N SER A 141 -7.34 -9.06 2.09
CA SER A 141 -7.35 -9.92 3.25
C SER A 141 -6.13 -9.62 4.08
N TRP A 142 -6.34 -9.52 5.38
CA TRP A 142 -5.26 -9.45 6.33
C TRP A 142 -5.01 -10.85 6.87
N ARG A 143 -3.78 -11.34 6.70
CA ARG A 143 -3.34 -12.61 7.26
C ARG A 143 -2.10 -12.41 8.13
N ARG A 144 -2.26 -11.69 9.26
CA ARG A 144 -1.22 -11.52 10.31
C ARG A 144 -0.52 -12.84 10.63
N LEU A 145 -1.32 -13.89 10.73
CA LEU A 145 -0.92 -15.19 11.25
C LEU A 145 0.23 -15.85 10.49
N ARG A 146 0.57 -15.47 9.26
CA ARG A 146 1.75 -16.08 8.60
C ARG A 146 3.05 -15.29 8.75
N ALA A 147 3.02 -13.96 8.86
CA ALA A 147 4.25 -13.19 9.04
C ALA A 147 4.96 -13.58 10.36
N GLU A 148 4.20 -13.70 11.45
CA GLU A 148 4.72 -14.13 12.76
C GLU A 148 5.13 -15.62 12.78
N ILE A 149 4.39 -16.51 12.09
CA ILE A 149 4.69 -17.96 12.07
C ILE A 149 5.95 -18.27 11.25
N TYR A 150 6.20 -17.55 10.16
CA TYR A 150 7.35 -17.82 9.30
C TYR A 150 8.56 -16.94 9.58
N GLY A 151 8.43 -15.90 10.43
CA GLY A 151 9.52 -15.00 10.79
C GLY A 151 10.13 -14.30 9.58
N VAL A 152 9.33 -14.08 8.53
CA VAL A 152 9.80 -13.45 7.29
C VAL A 152 9.11 -12.10 7.19
N ASP A 153 9.92 -11.04 7.22
CA ASP A 153 9.47 -9.73 6.77
C ASP A 153 9.39 -9.76 5.24
N PHE A 154 8.25 -10.20 4.71
CA PHE A 154 8.08 -10.31 3.26
C PHE A 154 8.18 -8.95 2.55
N MET A 155 8.00 -7.85 3.29
CA MET A 155 7.76 -6.50 2.74
C MET A 155 8.44 -5.40 3.58
N GLY A 156 9.62 -5.73 4.13
CA GLY A 156 10.40 -4.82 4.97
C GLY A 156 9.65 -4.36 6.22
N CYS A 157 9.88 -3.12 6.66
CA CYS A 157 9.31 -2.59 7.90
C CYS A 157 8.03 -1.78 7.69
N MET A 158 7.60 -1.59 6.43
CA MET A 158 6.35 -0.86 6.13
C MET A 158 5.12 -1.55 6.75
N GLN A 159 5.20 -2.87 6.90
CA GLN A 159 4.19 -3.70 7.56
C GLN A 159 4.19 -3.60 9.09
N HIS A 160 5.28 -3.09 9.70
CA HIS A 160 5.34 -2.87 11.15
C HIS A 160 4.52 -1.64 11.55
N THR A 161 4.30 -0.72 10.62
CA THR A 161 3.44 0.46 10.78
C THR A 161 2.28 0.45 9.78
N PRO A 162 1.32 -0.47 9.93
CA PRO A 162 0.25 -0.69 8.96
C PRO A 162 -0.78 0.45 8.89
N LEU A 163 -0.81 1.35 9.87
CA LEU A 163 -1.72 2.50 9.89
C LEU A 163 -0.94 3.81 9.82
N ARG A 164 -1.24 4.61 8.82
CA ARG A 164 -0.74 5.97 8.61
C ARG A 164 -1.90 6.93 8.36
N TYR A 165 -1.64 8.23 8.35
CA TYR A 165 -2.61 9.25 7.98
C TYR A 165 -1.95 10.45 7.28
N GLY A 166 -2.72 11.15 6.44
CA GLY A 166 -2.25 12.33 5.69
C GLY A 166 -3.31 12.82 4.70
N ASP A 167 -3.21 14.07 4.26
CA ASP A 167 -4.10 14.67 3.27
C ASP A 167 -3.67 14.24 1.86
N VAL A 168 -4.38 13.25 1.29
CA VAL A 168 -4.03 12.63 0.00
C VAL A 168 -4.71 13.37 -1.16
N ASP A 169 -5.94 13.84 -0.96
CA ASP A 169 -6.73 14.53 -1.97
C ASP A 169 -6.69 16.07 -1.83
N ASN A 170 -5.73 16.58 -1.07
CA ASN A 170 -5.40 18.00 -0.91
C ASN A 170 -6.62 18.86 -0.54
N ASN A 171 -7.55 18.29 0.23
CA ASN A 171 -8.79 18.95 0.64
C ASN A 171 -8.69 19.60 2.04
N GLY A 172 -7.57 19.38 2.75
CA GLY A 172 -7.31 19.85 4.10
C GLY A 172 -7.73 18.90 5.22
N ASP A 173 -8.51 17.86 4.92
CA ASP A 173 -8.89 16.79 5.83
C ASP A 173 -7.97 15.56 5.60
N PRO A 174 -7.31 15.03 6.63
CA PRO A 174 -6.47 13.85 6.49
C PRO A 174 -7.28 12.56 6.28
N GLU A 175 -6.82 11.72 5.36
CA GLU A 175 -7.23 10.34 5.18
C GLU A 175 -6.48 9.39 6.12
N LEU A 176 -7.07 8.22 6.37
CA LEU A 176 -6.40 7.04 6.93
C LEU A 176 -5.85 6.19 5.79
N ILE A 177 -4.57 5.83 5.87
CA ILE A 177 -3.91 4.94 4.92
C ILE A 177 -3.57 3.65 5.65
N VAL A 178 -4.14 2.54 5.17
CA VAL A 178 -3.98 1.21 5.76
C VAL A 178 -3.19 0.33 4.80
N PHE A 179 -2.09 -0.21 5.29
CA PHE A 179 -1.25 -1.16 4.58
C PHE A 179 -1.58 -2.56 5.09
N LEU A 180 -1.96 -3.41 4.16
CA LEU A 180 -2.49 -4.75 4.39
C LEU A 180 -1.60 -5.79 3.73
N PRO A 181 -0.54 -6.22 4.42
CA PRO A 181 0.14 -7.47 4.17
C PRO A 181 -0.77 -8.67 3.95
N ASN A 182 -0.60 -9.27 2.77
CA ASN A 182 -1.31 -10.45 2.33
C ASN A 182 -0.34 -11.45 1.69
N LEU A 183 0.30 -12.26 2.52
CA LEU A 183 1.27 -13.28 2.14
C LEU A 183 2.47 -12.72 1.35
N TYR A 184 2.31 -12.59 0.03
CA TYR A 184 3.33 -12.17 -0.92
C TYR A 184 3.04 -10.78 -1.51
N SER A 185 2.12 -10.00 -0.94
CA SER A 185 1.78 -8.66 -1.46
C SER A 185 1.38 -7.68 -0.37
N VAL A 186 1.69 -6.39 -0.58
CA VAL A 186 1.14 -5.28 0.22
C VAL A 186 -0.03 -4.69 -0.56
N ASP A 187 -1.21 -4.68 0.06
CA ASP A 187 -2.31 -3.85 -0.41
C ASP A 187 -2.31 -2.53 0.38
N MET A 188 -2.58 -1.42 -0.30
CA MET A 188 -2.79 -0.12 0.34
C MET A 188 -4.26 0.28 0.14
N ALA A 189 -4.91 0.73 1.20
CA ALA A 189 -6.25 1.30 1.16
C ALA A 189 -6.25 2.70 1.77
N ILE A 190 -6.98 3.64 1.13
CA ILE A 190 -7.12 5.02 1.57
C ILE A 190 -8.57 5.27 1.96
N PHE A 191 -8.83 5.40 3.26
CA PHE A 191 -10.14 5.66 3.82
C PHE A 191 -10.27 7.14 4.20
N SER A 192 -11.34 7.78 3.75
CA SER A 192 -11.63 9.17 4.10
C SER A 192 -12.68 9.22 5.21
N PRO A 193 -12.32 9.67 6.43
CA PRO A 193 -13.27 9.80 7.54
C PRO A 193 -14.41 10.79 7.26
N SER A 194 -14.13 11.88 6.55
CA SER A 194 -15.15 12.88 6.18
C SER A 194 -16.17 12.29 5.20
N LYS A 195 -15.71 11.46 4.26
CA LYS A 195 -16.57 10.75 3.28
C LYS A 195 -17.12 9.42 3.80
N LYS A 196 -16.60 8.91 4.92
CA LYS A 196 -16.99 7.65 5.58
C LYS A 196 -16.88 6.41 4.68
N LYS A 197 -15.89 6.40 3.78
CA LYS A 197 -15.66 5.31 2.83
C LYS A 197 -14.20 5.22 2.40
N THR A 198 -13.81 4.06 1.90
CA THR A 198 -12.56 3.93 1.15
C THR A 198 -12.71 4.63 -0.19
N ILE A 199 -11.74 5.49 -0.51
CA ILE A 199 -11.74 6.31 -1.72
C ILE A 199 -10.72 5.83 -2.75
N PHE A 200 -9.70 5.09 -2.32
CA PHE A 200 -8.68 4.52 -3.21
C PHE A 200 -8.08 3.25 -2.60
N ALA A 201 -7.60 2.35 -3.46
CA ALA A 201 -6.85 1.17 -3.06
C ALA A 201 -5.94 0.74 -4.22
N SER A 202 -4.78 0.19 -3.90
CA SER A 202 -3.84 -0.35 -4.89
C SER A 202 -2.93 -1.39 -4.27
N LYS A 203 -2.50 -2.37 -5.05
CA LYS A 203 -1.41 -3.29 -4.68
C LYS A 203 -0.07 -2.59 -4.88
N LEU A 204 0.65 -2.36 -3.79
CA LEU A 204 1.95 -1.68 -3.81
C LEU A 204 3.12 -2.60 -4.12
N ASP A 205 3.06 -3.82 -3.60
CA ASP A 205 4.16 -4.77 -3.69
C ASP A 205 3.62 -6.17 -3.98
N PHE A 206 4.47 -6.93 -4.65
CA PHE A 206 4.27 -8.30 -5.00
C PHE A 206 5.62 -9.03 -5.01
N ASN A 207 5.84 -9.97 -4.09
CA ASN A 207 7.13 -10.63 -3.89
C ASN A 207 6.98 -12.17 -3.86
N ASP A 208 6.80 -12.78 -5.04
CA ASP A 208 6.70 -14.23 -5.25
C ASP A 208 8.07 -14.85 -5.51
N VAL A 209 8.93 -14.83 -4.50
CA VAL A 209 10.30 -15.30 -4.66
C VAL A 209 10.74 -16.22 -3.54
N ILE A 210 11.35 -17.33 -3.94
CA ILE A 210 12.15 -18.19 -3.07
C ILE A 210 13.44 -18.55 -3.79
N SER A 211 14.57 -18.49 -3.08
CA SER A 211 15.85 -18.92 -3.65
C SER A 211 15.90 -20.45 -3.73
N PHE A 212 16.62 -21.01 -4.70
CA PHE A 212 16.75 -22.46 -4.80
C PHE A 212 17.39 -23.09 -3.54
N SER A 213 18.29 -22.35 -2.87
CA SER A 213 18.91 -22.80 -1.62
C SER A 213 17.92 -22.90 -0.45
N ASP A 214 16.83 -22.14 -0.48
CA ASP A 214 15.82 -22.10 0.59
C ASP A 214 14.71 -23.14 0.40
N ILE A 215 14.64 -23.79 -0.77
CA ILE A 215 13.73 -24.90 -1.02
C ILE A 215 14.19 -26.11 -0.20
N LYS A 216 13.33 -26.56 0.71
CA LYS A 216 13.57 -27.71 1.60
C LYS A 216 12.76 -28.92 1.15
N GLY A 217 13.27 -30.11 1.48
CA GLY A 217 12.56 -31.38 1.29
C GLY A 217 12.82 -32.02 -0.08
N THR A 218 12.02 -33.04 -0.39
CA THR A 218 12.16 -33.89 -1.58
C THR A 218 12.06 -33.11 -2.89
N ASP A 219 11.43 -31.93 -2.88
CA ASP A 219 11.27 -31.08 -4.08
C ASP A 219 12.62 -30.70 -4.71
N ARG A 220 13.66 -30.55 -3.88
CA ARG A 220 15.01 -30.25 -4.37
C ARG A 220 15.67 -31.45 -5.05
N ASP A 221 15.31 -32.67 -4.65
CA ASP A 221 15.86 -33.90 -5.21
C ASP A 221 15.21 -34.27 -6.56
N TYR A 222 14.06 -33.66 -6.88
CA TYR A 222 13.25 -34.01 -8.05
C TYR A 222 13.47 -33.12 -9.29
N PHE A 223 14.15 -31.97 -9.18
CA PHE A 223 14.46 -31.18 -10.36
C PHE A 223 15.70 -30.28 -10.24
N GLU A 224 16.39 -30.13 -11.37
CA GLU A 224 17.52 -29.23 -11.54
C GLU A 224 17.07 -27.77 -11.65
N PRO A 225 17.81 -26.82 -11.05
CA PRO A 225 17.42 -25.43 -11.09
C PRO A 225 17.50 -24.86 -12.52
N THR A 226 16.39 -24.34 -13.03
CA THR A 226 16.27 -23.60 -14.29
C THR A 226 16.34 -22.08 -14.10
N TYR A 227 15.69 -21.55 -13.06
CA TYR A 227 15.66 -20.13 -12.72
C TYR A 227 16.52 -19.82 -11.50
N GLN A 228 16.96 -18.57 -11.38
CA GLN A 228 17.72 -18.10 -10.21
C GLN A 228 16.83 -18.01 -8.96
N TYR A 229 15.55 -17.69 -9.14
CA TYR A 229 14.51 -17.61 -8.11
C TYR A 229 13.21 -18.25 -8.62
N TYR A 230 12.49 -18.91 -7.73
CA TYR A 230 11.24 -19.61 -8.02
C TYR A 230 10.04 -18.90 -7.39
N SER A 231 8.85 -19.26 -7.87
CA SER A 231 7.59 -18.86 -7.24
C SER A 231 7.49 -19.46 -5.84
N ARG A 232 7.47 -18.60 -4.83
CA ARG A 232 7.19 -18.95 -3.43
C ARG A 232 5.75 -19.41 -3.26
N TYR A 233 4.81 -18.78 -3.94
CA TYR A 233 3.38 -19.11 -3.92
C TYR A 233 3.16 -20.57 -4.33
N VAL A 234 3.79 -21.01 -5.43
CA VAL A 234 3.66 -22.38 -5.92
C VAL A 234 4.39 -23.35 -4.98
N TYR A 235 5.55 -22.96 -4.44
CA TYR A 235 6.27 -23.76 -3.45
C TYR A 235 5.45 -24.02 -2.18
N ASP A 236 4.87 -22.98 -1.56
CA ASP A 236 4.11 -23.11 -0.31
C ASP A 236 2.81 -23.93 -0.48
N ARG A 237 2.41 -24.23 -1.72
CA ARG A 237 1.31 -25.14 -2.05
C ARG A 237 1.75 -26.59 -2.33
N ASN A 238 3.05 -26.89 -2.23
CA ASN A 238 3.66 -28.16 -2.64
C ASN A 238 3.38 -28.50 -4.12
N GLU A 239 3.29 -27.48 -4.97
CA GLU A 239 3.03 -27.61 -6.41
C GLU A 239 4.28 -27.26 -7.24
N LEU A 240 5.47 -27.24 -6.61
CA LEU A 240 6.66 -26.71 -7.25
C LEU A 240 7.03 -27.54 -8.50
N SER A 241 7.06 -26.86 -9.65
CA SER A 241 7.46 -27.45 -10.91
C SER A 241 8.64 -26.68 -11.51
N PRO A 242 9.47 -27.30 -12.38
CA PRO A 242 10.64 -26.66 -12.98
C PRO A 242 10.32 -25.38 -13.79
N GLY A 243 9.06 -25.20 -14.19
CA GLY A 243 8.60 -24.03 -14.96
C GLY A 243 8.27 -22.80 -14.12
N GLU A 244 8.23 -22.91 -12.79
CA GLU A 244 7.65 -21.89 -11.91
C GLU A 244 8.67 -20.83 -11.49
N LYS A 245 8.96 -19.92 -12.41
CA LYS A 245 9.80 -18.75 -12.16
C LYS A 245 9.22 -17.81 -11.10
N GLY A 246 10.10 -17.19 -10.32
CA GLY A 246 9.72 -16.16 -9.35
C GLY A 246 9.42 -14.81 -10.00
N TYR A 247 8.55 -14.03 -9.36
CA TYR A 247 8.13 -12.71 -9.82
C TYR A 247 8.26 -11.69 -8.70
N ARG A 248 8.64 -10.47 -9.07
CA ARG A 248 8.53 -9.28 -8.20
C ARG A 248 7.76 -8.20 -8.94
N SER A 249 6.88 -7.48 -8.27
CA SER A 249 6.15 -6.36 -8.86
C SER A 249 6.03 -5.25 -7.84
N PHE A 250 6.37 -4.04 -8.24
CA PHE A 250 6.32 -2.88 -7.36
C PHE A 250 5.51 -1.78 -8.00
N ALA A 251 4.78 -1.02 -7.20
CA ALA A 251 4.04 0.16 -7.61
C ALA A 251 4.58 1.42 -6.91
N LYS A 252 4.56 2.53 -7.64
CA LYS A 252 4.79 3.88 -7.14
C LYS A 252 3.55 4.72 -7.33
N ILE A 253 3.26 5.52 -6.32
CA ILE A 253 2.10 6.39 -6.27
C ILE A 253 2.57 7.84 -6.29
N TYR A 254 1.89 8.63 -7.12
CA TYR A 254 2.05 10.08 -7.19
C TYR A 254 0.67 10.72 -7.06
N THR A 255 0.61 11.84 -6.36
CA THR A 255 -0.60 12.64 -6.17
C THR A 255 -0.39 14.04 -6.74
N GLY A 256 -1.45 14.62 -7.29
CA GLY A 256 -1.44 16.00 -7.79
C GLY A 256 -2.41 16.19 -8.96
N ASP A 257 -2.60 17.43 -9.40
CA ASP A 257 -3.47 17.77 -10.54
C ASP A 257 -2.67 17.59 -11.85
N PHE A 258 -2.78 16.41 -12.45
CA PHE A 258 -1.95 16.03 -13.61
C PHE A 258 -2.60 16.42 -14.94
N ASP A 259 -3.92 16.41 -15.00
CA ASP A 259 -4.69 16.78 -16.18
C ASP A 259 -5.13 18.27 -16.20
N GLU A 260 -4.75 19.04 -15.17
CA GLU A 260 -5.01 20.47 -15.01
C GLU A 260 -6.51 20.82 -14.89
N ASN A 261 -7.30 19.90 -14.30
CA ASN A 261 -8.73 20.08 -14.08
C ASN A 261 -9.08 20.73 -12.72
N GLY A 262 -8.08 20.99 -11.88
CA GLY A 262 -8.24 21.58 -10.54
C GLY A 262 -8.59 20.57 -9.43
N THR A 263 -8.63 19.27 -9.75
CA THR A 263 -8.86 18.16 -8.82
C THR A 263 -7.60 17.30 -8.78
N PRO A 264 -7.15 16.83 -7.61
CA PRO A 264 -6.01 15.93 -7.57
C PRO A 264 -6.37 14.57 -8.18
N ASP A 265 -5.44 14.06 -8.97
CA ASP A 265 -5.40 12.70 -9.47
C ASP A 265 -4.39 11.87 -8.68
N ILE A 266 -4.53 10.55 -8.81
CA ILE A 266 -3.53 9.57 -8.40
C ILE A 266 -2.96 8.92 -9.66
N LEU A 267 -1.63 8.95 -9.81
CA LEU A 267 -0.92 8.14 -10.79
C LEU A 267 -0.30 6.92 -10.11
N VAL A 268 -0.45 5.77 -10.74
CA VAL A 268 0.22 4.52 -10.33
C VAL A 268 1.19 4.11 -11.43
N TRP A 269 2.47 4.05 -11.12
CA TRP A 269 3.49 3.46 -12.01
C TRP A 269 3.89 2.10 -11.44
N ARG A 270 3.63 1.03 -12.19
CA ARG A 270 4.01 -0.34 -11.82
C ARG A 270 5.13 -0.88 -12.70
N LYS A 271 6.00 -1.70 -12.10
CA LYS A 271 7.06 -2.44 -12.76
C LYS A 271 7.02 -3.90 -12.34
N LEU A 272 7.00 -4.80 -13.32
CA LEU A 272 7.05 -6.25 -13.13
C LEU A 272 8.41 -6.79 -13.53
N TYR A 273 8.95 -7.61 -12.65
CA TYR A 273 10.24 -8.28 -12.77
C TYR A 273 10.05 -9.78 -12.71
N VAL A 274 10.81 -10.49 -13.52
CA VAL A 274 10.77 -11.96 -13.59
C VAL A 274 12.16 -12.54 -13.42
N SER A 275 12.25 -13.68 -12.72
CA SER A 275 13.53 -14.30 -12.46
C SER A 275 14.24 -14.70 -13.75
N ARG A 276 15.54 -14.39 -13.83
CA ARG A 276 16.41 -14.82 -14.92
C ARG A 276 16.73 -16.31 -14.82
N LEU A 277 17.16 -16.90 -15.94
CA LEU A 277 17.65 -18.28 -15.97
C LEU A 277 18.95 -18.41 -15.18
N ILE A 278 19.22 -19.59 -14.62
CA ILE A 278 20.51 -19.87 -13.95
C ILE A 278 21.69 -19.80 -14.91
N THR A 279 21.43 -20.04 -16.20
CA THR A 279 22.40 -19.94 -17.29
C THR A 279 22.63 -18.51 -17.78
N ASP A 280 21.78 -17.55 -17.38
CA ASP A 280 21.99 -16.13 -17.66
C ASP A 280 23.16 -15.62 -16.79
N PRO A 281 24.21 -15.01 -17.38
CA PRO A 281 25.30 -14.43 -16.60
C PRO A 281 24.84 -13.26 -15.71
N VAL A 282 23.74 -12.59 -16.04
CA VAL A 282 23.18 -11.48 -15.26
C VAL A 282 22.40 -12.05 -14.06
N LYS A 283 22.72 -11.57 -12.86
CA LYS A 283 22.08 -12.04 -11.62
C LYS A 283 20.76 -11.33 -11.34
N GLY A 284 19.80 -12.04 -10.74
CA GLY A 284 18.54 -11.48 -10.28
C GLY A 284 17.40 -11.62 -11.29
N PHE A 285 16.79 -10.49 -11.62
CA PHE A 285 15.54 -10.39 -12.37
C PHE A 285 15.73 -9.56 -13.64
N GLU A 286 14.85 -9.77 -14.61
CA GLU A 286 14.70 -8.90 -15.78
C GLU A 286 13.40 -8.09 -15.64
N LEU A 287 13.43 -6.82 -16.03
CA LEU A 287 12.24 -6.01 -16.16
C LEU A 287 11.39 -6.55 -17.33
N LYS A 288 10.23 -7.12 -17.01
CA LYS A 288 9.33 -7.75 -17.97
C LYS A 288 8.36 -6.76 -18.60
N GLY A 289 7.88 -5.79 -17.82
CA GLY A 289 6.88 -4.84 -18.26
C GLY A 289 6.67 -3.72 -17.25
N GLN A 290 6.02 -2.66 -17.72
CA GLN A 290 5.62 -1.51 -16.92
C GLN A 290 4.18 -1.13 -17.26
N MET A 291 3.44 -0.67 -16.26
CA MET A 291 2.08 -0.18 -16.42
C MET A 291 1.95 1.20 -15.77
N TYR A 292 1.09 2.03 -16.35
CA TYR A 292 0.82 3.39 -15.91
C TYR A 292 -0.69 3.54 -15.78
N GLY A 293 -1.16 3.82 -14.57
CA GLY A 293 -2.57 4.02 -14.24
C GLY A 293 -2.80 5.48 -13.88
N HIS A 294 -3.93 6.02 -14.35
CA HIS A 294 -4.41 7.35 -14.01
C HIS A 294 -5.76 7.21 -13.33
N TYR A 295 -5.90 7.81 -12.14
CA TYR A 295 -7.12 7.78 -11.38
C TYR A 295 -7.57 9.19 -11.03
N SER A 296 -8.77 9.55 -11.44
CA SER A 296 -9.39 10.84 -11.10
C SER A 296 -10.51 10.65 -10.08
N LEU A 297 -10.76 11.69 -9.27
CA LEU A 297 -11.80 11.68 -8.26
C LEU A 297 -13.18 11.89 -8.91
N ILE A 298 -14.01 10.85 -8.91
CA ILE A 298 -15.38 10.84 -9.46
C ILE A 298 -16.34 10.35 -8.37
N ASP A 299 -17.34 11.15 -8.03
CA ASP A 299 -18.31 10.86 -6.95
C ASP A 299 -17.60 10.55 -5.60
N SER A 300 -16.56 11.33 -5.30
CA SER A 300 -15.74 11.19 -4.09
C SER A 300 -14.92 9.90 -4.00
N GLU A 301 -14.69 9.21 -5.12
CA GLU A 301 -13.82 8.03 -5.23
C GLU A 301 -12.84 8.16 -6.39
N TYR A 302 -11.62 7.69 -6.20
CA TYR A 302 -10.64 7.60 -7.28
C TYR A 302 -10.98 6.40 -8.17
N LYS A 303 -11.23 6.66 -9.45
CA LYS A 303 -11.60 5.67 -10.46
C LYS A 303 -10.57 5.68 -11.58
N LEU A 304 -10.22 4.50 -12.10
CA LEU A 304 -9.29 4.37 -13.22
C LEU A 304 -9.88 5.06 -14.47
N GLN A 305 -9.06 5.84 -15.15
CA GLN A 305 -9.41 6.55 -16.38
C GLN A 305 -8.83 5.85 -17.61
N ASP A 306 -9.49 6.00 -18.75
CA ASP A 306 -8.97 5.55 -20.05
C ASP A 306 -7.93 6.54 -20.59
N THR A 307 -6.82 6.67 -19.87
CA THR A 307 -5.69 7.53 -20.23
C THR A 307 -4.55 6.66 -20.75
N SER A 308 -4.00 7.02 -21.91
CA SER A 308 -2.90 6.25 -22.50
C SER A 308 -1.64 6.29 -21.63
N ALA A 309 -0.88 5.21 -21.64
CA ALA A 309 0.40 5.15 -20.92
C ALA A 309 1.39 6.24 -21.35
N GLU A 310 1.37 6.64 -22.64
CA GLU A 310 2.21 7.73 -23.17
C GLU A 310 1.86 9.07 -22.52
N THR A 311 0.57 9.36 -22.33
CA THR A 311 0.13 10.59 -21.64
C THR A 311 0.60 10.60 -20.19
N VAL A 312 0.42 9.49 -19.46
CA VAL A 312 0.86 9.41 -18.05
C VAL A 312 2.38 9.54 -17.94
N GLN A 313 3.15 8.92 -18.83
CA GLN A 313 4.60 9.08 -18.88
C GLN A 313 5.01 10.53 -19.17
N ASN A 314 4.31 11.21 -20.09
CA ASN A 314 4.57 12.61 -20.39
C ASN A 314 4.29 13.51 -19.18
N TRP A 315 3.22 13.26 -18.43
CA TRP A 315 2.94 13.97 -17.17
C TRP A 315 4.05 13.78 -16.15
N LEU A 316 4.46 12.53 -15.88
CA LEU A 316 5.56 12.22 -14.97
C LEU A 316 6.85 12.93 -15.40
N SER A 317 7.20 12.87 -16.69
CA SER A 317 8.40 13.52 -17.23
C SER A 317 8.34 15.05 -17.12
N THR A 318 7.21 15.67 -17.47
CA THR A 318 7.01 17.12 -17.43
C THR A 318 7.13 17.67 -16.01
N LYS A 319 6.65 16.91 -15.02
CA LYS A 319 6.77 17.26 -13.59
C LYS A 319 8.09 16.77 -12.96
N ASN A 320 9.01 16.21 -13.75
CA ASN A 320 10.29 15.66 -13.30
C ASN A 320 10.11 14.61 -12.17
N LEU A 321 9.08 13.77 -12.28
CA LEU A 321 8.77 12.68 -11.36
C LEU A 321 9.37 11.39 -11.87
N THR A 322 10.43 10.93 -11.20
CA THR A 322 11.10 9.68 -11.51
C THR A 322 10.58 8.56 -10.61
N TRP A 323 10.95 7.31 -10.92
CA TRP A 323 10.67 6.15 -10.07
C TRP A 323 11.07 6.40 -8.61
N GLN A 324 12.27 6.97 -8.38
CA GLN A 324 12.81 7.38 -7.07
C GLN A 324 11.94 8.32 -6.26
N LYS A 325 11.10 9.13 -6.91
CA LYS A 325 10.28 10.14 -6.24
C LYS A 325 8.89 9.67 -5.86
N GLY A 326 8.44 8.54 -6.39
CA GLY A 326 7.11 8.03 -6.10
C GLY A 326 7.03 7.37 -4.73
N PHE A 327 5.87 7.44 -4.09
CA PHE A 327 5.62 6.76 -2.82
C PHE A 327 5.36 5.26 -3.06
N PRO A 328 5.90 4.33 -2.26
CA PRO A 328 6.89 4.54 -1.20
C PRO A 328 8.31 4.68 -1.78
N SER A 329 9.15 5.54 -1.22
CA SER A 329 10.55 5.70 -1.69
C SER A 329 11.58 5.52 -0.58
N LEU A 330 11.22 5.77 0.67
CA LEU A 330 12.12 5.78 1.82
C LEU A 330 11.79 4.65 2.79
N SER A 331 12.83 4.07 3.39
CA SER A 331 12.75 3.02 4.38
C SER A 331 12.30 3.58 5.72
N GLU A 332 11.46 2.81 6.40
CA GLU A 332 11.02 3.03 7.79
C GLU A 332 11.64 1.99 8.74
N CYS A 333 12.61 1.19 8.27
CA CYS A 333 13.29 0.20 9.09
C CYS A 333 14.25 0.84 10.08
N GLU A 334 14.30 0.28 11.29
CA GLU A 334 15.24 0.72 12.34
C GLU A 334 16.68 0.64 11.85
N GLY A 335 17.39 1.78 11.88
CA GLY A 335 18.78 1.91 11.44
C GLY A 335 18.96 2.28 9.96
N GLU A 336 17.89 2.24 9.16
CA GLU A 336 17.89 2.58 7.74
C GLU A 336 16.85 3.68 7.42
N GLU A 337 16.36 4.41 8.42
CA GLU A 337 15.29 5.39 8.26
C GLU A 337 15.68 6.50 7.29
N GLY A 338 14.78 6.80 6.36
CA GLY A 338 15.00 7.85 5.36
C GLY A 338 16.01 7.48 4.27
N GLN A 339 16.60 6.29 4.30
CA GLN A 339 17.33 5.75 3.16
C GLN A 339 16.36 5.27 2.08
N LEU A 340 16.83 5.13 0.84
CA LEU A 340 16.01 4.57 -0.23
C LEU A 340 15.60 3.13 0.10
N ILE A 341 14.38 2.72 -0.23
CA ILE A 341 13.97 1.30 -0.12
C ILE A 341 14.70 0.45 -1.18
N PRO A 342 14.91 -0.86 -0.95
CA PRO A 342 15.60 -1.76 -1.88
C PRO A 342 15.06 -1.69 -3.32
N GLU A 343 13.76 -1.49 -3.49
CA GLU A 343 13.10 -1.36 -4.79
C GLU A 343 13.56 -0.16 -5.63
N MET A 344 14.34 0.74 -5.02
CA MET A 344 14.91 1.92 -5.67
C MET A 344 16.37 1.75 -6.07
N HIS A 345 17.06 0.76 -5.50
CA HIS A 345 18.51 0.63 -5.66
C HIS A 345 19.05 -0.82 -5.60
N ASP A 346 18.18 -1.84 -5.56
CA ASP A 346 18.57 -3.25 -5.58
C ASP A 346 19.15 -3.60 -6.96
N PRO A 347 20.46 -3.86 -7.05
CA PRO A 347 21.09 -4.15 -8.33
C PRO A 347 20.56 -5.43 -8.98
N LEU A 348 19.92 -6.34 -8.21
CA LEU A 348 19.32 -7.56 -8.74
C LEU A 348 18.08 -7.30 -9.59
N LEU A 349 17.47 -6.11 -9.54
CA LEU A 349 16.34 -5.78 -10.41
C LEU A 349 16.76 -5.48 -11.86
N ASN A 350 18.04 -5.17 -12.09
CA ASN A 350 18.63 -4.87 -13.41
C ASN A 350 17.82 -3.84 -14.23
N ASP A 351 17.21 -2.85 -13.58
CA ASP A 351 16.47 -1.77 -14.23
C ASP A 351 17.32 -0.49 -14.28
N PRO A 352 17.47 0.16 -15.44
CA PRO A 352 18.16 1.44 -15.55
C PRO A 352 17.67 2.52 -14.59
N ASP A 353 16.39 2.53 -14.19
CA ASP A 353 15.89 3.48 -13.20
C ASP A 353 16.23 3.09 -11.76
N VAL A 354 16.63 1.84 -11.50
CA VAL A 354 17.07 1.36 -10.19
C VAL A 354 18.60 1.45 -10.05
N LEU A 355 19.34 1.30 -11.15
CA LEU A 355 20.80 1.28 -11.18
C LEU A 355 21.47 2.68 -11.25
N LYS A 356 20.69 3.76 -11.24
CA LYS A 356 21.15 5.15 -11.43
C LYS A 356 21.54 5.86 -10.14
#